data_AF-A0A4R4XMG9-F1
#
_entry.id   AF-A0A4R4XMG9-F1
#
_cell.length_a   1.000
_cell.length_b   1.000
_cell.length_c   1.000
_cell.angle_alpha   90.00
_cell.angle_beta   90.00
_cell.angle_gamma   90.00
#
_symmetry.space_group_name_H-M   'P 1'
#
loop_
_entity.id
_entity.type
_entity.pdbx_description
1 polymer ?
#
loop_
_entity_poly.entity_id
_entity_poly.type
_entity_poly.pdbx_seq_one_letter_code
_entity_poly.pdbx_strand_id
1 'polypeptide(L)'
;MLAKTVNEFPLGRPGQWAYEPKLDGFRALAIIDSDRGVNLQSRRGARFNETFPEVVWAVYEHVPARTVLDGEIVRWAPTGRLDFSSLHRRNVAGRRRAATLAKTEPCHFAVFDLLRLRGHDVTGLPLRGRRALLEQLFAPLPAAGVLALGMHTLDEAKARAWYETMHVAGVEGLVMNCAGFRGDSATWFLPRSLRLVGDGSGSLRTLRVGCRRRRCAAG
;
A
#
# COMPACT_ATOMS: atom_id res chain seq x y z
N MET A 1 11.12 -3.70 -5.74
CA MET A 1 11.29 -2.53 -4.87
C MET A 1 11.13 -3.03 -3.46
N LEU A 2 12.26 -3.15 -2.76
CA LEU A 2 12.30 -3.46 -1.33
C LEU A 2 12.54 -2.14 -0.62
N ALA A 3 11.70 -1.80 0.34
CA ALA A 3 11.87 -0.59 1.15
C ALA A 3 13.09 -0.75 2.07
N LYS A 4 13.89 0.29 2.21
CA LYS A 4 14.96 0.33 3.21
C LYS A 4 14.36 0.57 4.59
N THR A 5 14.57 -0.33 5.54
CA THR A 5 14.14 -0.12 6.93
C THR A 5 14.94 1.01 7.59
N VAL A 6 14.24 1.94 8.25
CA VAL A 6 14.80 3.07 9.01
C VAL A 6 14.14 3.16 10.39
N ASN A 7 14.77 3.86 11.34
CA ASN A 7 14.26 3.94 12.73
C ASN A 7 13.72 5.34 13.08
N GLU A 8 13.79 6.28 12.15
CA GLU A 8 13.36 7.67 12.33
C GLU A 8 12.78 8.22 11.03
N PHE A 9 12.05 9.32 11.15
CA PHE A 9 11.60 10.08 9.99
C PHE A 9 12.81 10.65 9.24
N PRO A 10 12.76 10.67 7.90
CA PRO A 10 13.84 11.23 7.11
C PRO A 10 13.98 12.73 7.34
N LEU A 11 15.22 13.22 7.28
CA LEU A 11 15.46 14.65 7.13
C LEU A 11 15.12 15.08 5.70
N GLY A 12 14.48 16.24 5.56
CA GLY A 12 14.16 16.81 4.26
C GLY A 12 13.49 18.17 4.38
N ARG A 13 13.33 18.85 3.25
CA ARG A 13 12.48 20.04 3.15
C ARG A 13 11.01 19.61 3.14
N PRO A 14 10.07 20.47 3.58
CA PRO A 14 8.64 20.21 3.43
C PRO A 14 8.29 19.79 2.00
N GLY A 15 7.50 18.74 1.84
CA GLY A 15 7.10 18.19 0.54
C GLY A 15 8.18 17.39 -0.22
N GLN A 16 9.38 17.21 0.36
CA GLN A 16 10.40 16.34 -0.22
C GLN A 16 10.02 14.85 -0.13
N TRP A 17 9.25 14.49 0.89
CA TRP A 17 8.84 13.13 1.18
C TRP A 17 7.32 12.97 1.07
N ALA A 18 6.93 11.85 0.49
CA ALA A 18 5.58 11.33 0.50
C ALA A 18 5.51 10.23 1.56
N TYR A 19 4.43 10.21 2.35
CA TYR A 19 4.21 9.27 3.43
C TYR A 19 2.91 8.50 3.20
N GLU A 20 2.97 7.19 3.40
CA GLU A 20 1.87 6.25 3.21
C GLU A 20 1.84 5.28 4.41
N PRO A 21 0.67 4.96 4.98
CA PRO A 21 0.55 3.89 5.96
C PRO A 21 1.03 2.57 5.36
N LYS A 22 1.90 1.84 6.06
CA LYS A 22 2.21 0.47 5.66
C LYS A 22 1.04 -0.44 6.04
N LEU A 23 0.21 -0.75 5.04
CA LEU A 23 -0.84 -1.75 5.16
C LEU A 23 -0.21 -3.15 5.23
N ASP A 24 -0.88 -4.05 5.94
CA ASP A 24 -0.54 -5.47 6.01
C ASP A 24 -1.48 -6.25 5.08
N GLY A 25 -0.91 -6.82 4.01
CA GLY A 25 -1.68 -7.35 2.89
C GLY A 25 -0.85 -8.12 1.87
N PHE A 26 -1.41 -8.28 0.67
CA PHE A 26 -0.69 -8.81 -0.49
C PHE A 26 -0.50 -7.73 -1.55
N ARG A 27 0.75 -7.29 -1.76
CA ARG A 27 1.10 -6.44 -2.89
C ARG A 27 0.74 -7.10 -4.22
N ALA A 28 -0.02 -6.39 -5.04
CA ALA A 28 -0.50 -6.86 -6.32
C ALA A 28 -0.39 -5.78 -7.40
N LEU A 29 -0.16 -6.25 -8.63
CA LEU A 29 -0.29 -5.48 -9.85
C LEU A 29 -1.61 -5.85 -10.51
N ALA A 30 -2.41 -4.85 -10.85
CA ALA A 30 -3.56 -5.01 -11.73
C ALA A 30 -3.16 -4.52 -13.12
N ILE A 31 -3.08 -5.46 -14.07
CA ILE A 31 -2.66 -5.21 -15.46
C ILE A 31 -3.89 -5.39 -16.34
N ILE A 32 -4.32 -4.30 -16.99
CA ILE A 32 -5.45 -4.32 -17.91
C ILE A 32 -4.89 -4.30 -19.33
N ASP A 33 -5.18 -5.33 -20.12
CA ASP A 33 -4.74 -5.43 -21.51
C ASP A 33 -5.56 -4.54 -22.47
N SER A 34 -5.33 -4.68 -23.77
CA SER A 34 -6.06 -3.92 -24.81
C SER A 34 -7.53 -4.31 -24.91
N ASP A 35 -7.86 -5.55 -24.58
CA ASP A 35 -9.17 -6.16 -24.77
C ASP A 35 -9.98 -6.10 -23.46
N ARG A 36 -9.47 -5.34 -22.48
CA ARG A 36 -9.97 -5.19 -21.10
C ARG A 36 -9.89 -6.47 -20.27
N GLY A 37 -9.09 -7.45 -20.67
CA GLY A 37 -8.70 -8.54 -19.79
C GLY A 37 -7.91 -8.00 -18.60
N VAL A 38 -8.32 -8.38 -17.38
CA VAL A 38 -7.66 -7.97 -16.14
C VAL A 38 -6.81 -9.13 -15.63
N ASN A 39 -5.50 -8.94 -15.55
CA ASN A 39 -4.57 -9.84 -14.87
C ASN A 39 -4.17 -9.23 -13.52
N LEU A 40 -4.69 -9.80 -12.45
CA LEU A 40 -4.33 -9.46 -11.08
C LEU A 40 -3.28 -10.47 -10.61
N GLN A 41 -2.10 -9.98 -10.27
CA GLN A 41 -0.99 -10.83 -9.89
C GLN A 41 -0.12 -10.23 -8.80
N SER A 42 0.55 -11.06 -8.01
CA SER A 42 1.63 -10.59 -7.15
C SER A 42 2.76 -9.99 -7.98
N ARG A 43 3.63 -9.21 -7.33
CA ARG A 43 4.84 -8.69 -8.00
C ARG A 43 5.72 -9.79 -8.62
N ARG A 44 5.67 -11.02 -8.08
CA ARG A 44 6.44 -12.17 -8.59
C ARG A 44 5.68 -12.99 -9.63
N GLY A 45 4.52 -12.52 -10.09
CA GLY A 45 3.72 -13.17 -11.13
C GLY A 45 2.76 -14.26 -10.64
N ALA A 46 2.58 -14.43 -9.33
CA ALA A 46 1.57 -15.36 -8.81
C ALA A 46 0.17 -14.80 -9.12
N ARG A 47 -0.67 -15.59 -9.82
CA ARG A 47 -2.01 -15.15 -10.20
C ARG A 47 -2.94 -15.07 -9.00
N PHE A 48 -3.73 -14.00 -8.97
CA PHE A 48 -4.66 -13.64 -7.89
C PHE A 48 -6.11 -13.51 -8.37
N ASN A 49 -6.36 -13.63 -9.68
CA ASN A 49 -7.69 -13.50 -10.28
C ASN A 49 -8.76 -14.36 -9.60
N GLU A 50 -8.50 -15.65 -9.44
CA GLU A 50 -9.48 -16.58 -8.86
C GLU A 50 -9.58 -16.43 -7.34
N THR A 51 -8.54 -15.88 -6.71
CA THR A 51 -8.51 -15.66 -5.26
C THR A 51 -9.30 -14.41 -4.88
N PHE A 52 -9.23 -13.34 -5.68
CA PHE A 52 -9.83 -12.03 -5.42
C PHE A 52 -10.69 -11.53 -6.60
N PRO A 53 -11.75 -12.28 -7.00
CA PRO A 53 -12.57 -11.94 -8.17
C PRO A 53 -13.29 -10.59 -8.04
N GLU A 54 -13.63 -10.14 -6.83
CA GLU A 54 -14.22 -8.83 -6.58
C GLU A 54 -13.27 -7.68 -6.94
N VAL A 55 -11.96 -7.86 -6.73
CA VAL A 55 -10.93 -6.88 -7.11
C VAL A 55 -10.80 -6.84 -8.63
N VAL A 56 -10.78 -8.02 -9.27
CA VAL A 56 -10.75 -8.13 -10.73
C VAL A 56 -11.94 -7.40 -11.35
N TRP A 57 -13.14 -7.63 -10.81
CA TRP A 57 -14.36 -6.99 -11.27
C TRP A 57 -14.32 -5.47 -11.10
N ALA A 58 -13.94 -4.97 -9.92
CA ALA A 58 -13.85 -3.53 -9.67
C ALA A 58 -12.82 -2.84 -10.58
N VAL A 59 -11.69 -3.50 -10.86
CA VAL A 59 -10.70 -2.99 -11.82
C VAL A 59 -11.27 -2.97 -13.23
N TYR A 60 -11.92 -4.06 -13.67
CA TYR A 60 -12.54 -4.14 -14.99
C TYR A 60 -13.61 -3.04 -15.20
N GLU A 61 -14.39 -2.75 -14.17
CA GLU A 61 -15.49 -1.79 -14.22
C GLU A 61 -15.00 -0.33 -14.29
N HIS A 62 -13.94 0.01 -13.54
CA HIS A 62 -13.57 1.42 -13.31
C HIS A 62 -12.26 1.85 -13.96
N VAL A 63 -11.41 0.92 -14.40
CA VAL A 63 -10.05 1.24 -14.86
C VAL A 63 -9.96 1.06 -16.38
N PRO A 64 -9.45 2.06 -17.13
CA PRO A 64 -9.39 1.97 -18.58
C PRO A 64 -8.39 0.91 -19.05
N ALA A 65 -8.65 0.36 -20.24
CA ALA A 65 -7.75 -0.57 -20.94
C ALA A 65 -6.30 -0.04 -21.00
N ARG A 66 -5.34 -0.96 -21.11
CA ARG A 66 -3.90 -0.65 -21.20
C ARG A 66 -3.38 0.16 -20.00
N THR A 67 -3.91 -0.10 -18.81
CA THR A 67 -3.50 0.55 -17.56
C THR A 67 -2.84 -0.46 -16.63
N VAL A 68 -1.87 -0.02 -15.84
CA VAL A 68 -1.19 -0.85 -14.84
C VAL A 68 -1.17 -0.11 -13.51
N LEU A 69 -1.81 -0.71 -12.51
CA LEU A 69 -1.89 -0.21 -11.12
C LEU A 69 -1.01 -1.05 -10.21
N ASP A 70 -0.38 -0.43 -9.21
CA ASP A 70 0.34 -1.09 -8.12
C ASP A 70 -0.33 -0.72 -6.79
N GLY A 71 -0.63 -1.73 -5.99
CA GLY A 71 -1.40 -1.57 -4.77
C GLY A 71 -1.27 -2.74 -3.81
N GLU A 72 -1.99 -2.63 -2.70
CA GLU A 72 -2.05 -3.65 -1.67
C GLU A 72 -3.47 -4.23 -1.60
N ILE A 73 -3.60 -5.55 -1.70
CA ILE A 73 -4.85 -6.24 -1.40
C ILE A 73 -4.94 -6.41 0.11
N VAL A 74 -6.00 -5.88 0.70
CA VAL A 74 -6.23 -5.87 2.15
C VAL A 74 -7.62 -6.34 2.48
N ARG A 75 -7.82 -6.78 3.73
CA ARG A 75 -9.13 -7.08 4.28
C ARG A 75 -9.35 -6.23 5.52
N TRP A 76 -10.45 -5.49 5.55
CA TRP A 76 -10.93 -4.84 6.76
C TRP A 76 -11.89 -5.78 7.48
N ALA A 77 -11.68 -6.02 8.76
CA ALA A 77 -12.66 -6.65 9.63
C ALA A 77 -13.84 -5.69 9.87
N PRO A 78 -15.02 -6.21 10.29
CA PRO A 78 -16.15 -5.36 10.68
C PRO A 78 -15.82 -4.33 11.76
N THR A 79 -14.78 -4.57 12.56
CA THR A 79 -14.25 -3.66 13.58
C THR A 79 -13.42 -2.50 13.01
N GLY A 80 -13.21 -2.44 11.69
CA GLY A 80 -12.38 -1.44 11.03
C GLY A 80 -10.87 -1.70 11.08
N ARG A 81 -10.44 -2.88 11.56
CA ARG A 81 -9.03 -3.28 11.61
C ARG A 81 -8.63 -4.10 10.40
N LEU A 82 -7.38 -3.99 9.96
CA LEU A 82 -6.79 -4.91 9.00
C LEU A 82 -6.77 -6.33 9.58
N ASP A 83 -7.25 -7.28 8.79
CA ASP A 83 -7.33 -8.71 9.13
C ASP A 83 -6.54 -9.54 8.14
N PHE A 84 -5.21 -9.47 8.31
CA PHE A 84 -4.26 -10.23 7.50
C PHE A 84 -4.44 -11.74 7.67
N SER A 85 -4.83 -12.22 8.85
CA SER A 85 -5.04 -13.65 9.10
C SER A 85 -6.16 -14.21 8.21
N SER A 86 -7.29 -13.51 8.10
CA SER A 86 -8.39 -13.91 7.21
C SER A 86 -8.01 -13.78 5.73
N LEU A 87 -7.27 -12.73 5.36
CA LEU A 87 -6.74 -12.56 4.01
C LEU A 87 -5.81 -13.73 3.62
N HIS A 88 -4.88 -14.10 4.50
CA HIS A 88 -3.96 -15.23 4.30
C HIS A 88 -4.71 -16.56 4.20
N ARG A 89 -5.66 -16.82 5.11
CA ARG A 89 -6.52 -18.00 5.07
C ARG A 89 -7.22 -18.14 3.73
N ARG A 90 -7.74 -17.03 3.19
CA ARG A 90 -8.40 -17.03 1.87
C ARG A 90 -7.44 -17.39 0.75
N ASN A 91 -6.23 -16.83 0.76
CA ASN A 91 -5.22 -17.09 -0.28
C ASN A 91 -4.81 -18.56 -0.39
N VAL A 92 -4.83 -19.31 0.73
CA VAL A 92 -4.48 -20.74 0.75
C VAL A 92 -5.69 -21.68 0.69
N ALA A 93 -6.92 -21.16 0.67
CA ALA A 93 -8.15 -21.97 0.75
C ALA A 93 -8.51 -22.73 -0.53
N GLY A 94 -7.80 -22.48 -1.64
CA GLY A 94 -8.12 -23.00 -2.96
C GLY A 94 -9.27 -22.24 -3.65
N ARG A 95 -9.32 -22.33 -4.98
CA ARG A 95 -10.16 -21.47 -5.85
C ARG A 95 -11.64 -21.44 -5.46
N ARG A 96 -12.26 -22.61 -5.24
CA ARG A 96 -13.69 -22.70 -4.92
C ARG A 96 -14.01 -22.01 -3.59
N ARG A 97 -13.22 -22.27 -2.55
CA ARG A 97 -13.44 -21.70 -1.22
C ARG A 97 -13.14 -20.21 -1.21
N ALA A 98 -12.11 -19.75 -1.91
CA ALA A 98 -11.80 -18.33 -2.07
C ALA A 98 -12.94 -17.57 -2.75
N ALA A 99 -13.55 -18.12 -3.81
CA ALA A 99 -14.70 -17.52 -4.48
C ALA A 99 -15.95 -17.45 -3.58
N THR A 100 -16.17 -18.44 -2.70
CA THR A 100 -17.21 -18.37 -1.68
C THR A 100 -16.92 -17.25 -0.66
N LEU A 101 -15.68 -17.18 -0.16
CA LEU A 101 -15.27 -16.16 0.82
C LEU A 101 -15.36 -14.75 0.23
N ALA A 102 -15.12 -14.56 -1.07
CA ALA A 102 -15.26 -13.28 -1.76
C ALA A 102 -16.62 -12.60 -1.55
N LYS A 103 -17.68 -13.42 -1.43
CA LYS A 103 -19.06 -12.92 -1.30
C LYS A 103 -19.40 -12.45 0.11
N THR A 104 -18.75 -13.02 1.13
CA THR A 104 -19.06 -12.75 2.54
C THR A 104 -17.97 -11.93 3.25
N GLU A 105 -16.76 -11.95 2.71
CA GLU A 105 -15.56 -11.31 3.27
C GLU A 105 -14.77 -10.62 2.13
N PRO A 106 -15.34 -9.56 1.53
CA PRO A 106 -14.70 -8.88 0.40
C PRO A 106 -13.37 -8.26 0.80
N CYS A 107 -12.38 -8.44 -0.06
CA CYS A 107 -11.09 -7.77 0.04
C CYS A 107 -11.11 -6.48 -0.79
N HIS A 108 -10.22 -5.56 -0.46
CA HIS A 108 -10.11 -4.25 -1.06
C HIS A 108 -8.72 -4.12 -1.68
N PHE A 109 -8.59 -3.32 -2.73
CA PHE A 109 -7.34 -3.04 -3.40
C PHE A 109 -7.00 -1.55 -3.21
N ALA A 110 -6.10 -1.29 -2.26
CA ALA A 110 -5.61 0.04 -1.94
C ALA A 110 -4.45 0.38 -2.90
N VAL A 111 -4.74 1.17 -3.93
CA VAL A 111 -3.80 1.51 -5.00
C VAL A 111 -2.96 2.71 -4.61
N PHE A 112 -1.64 2.55 -4.61
CA PHE A 112 -0.71 3.61 -4.22
C PHE A 112 0.13 4.14 -5.39
N ASP A 113 0.28 3.41 -6.50
CA ASP A 113 1.03 3.88 -7.67
C ASP A 113 0.35 3.52 -9.01
N LEU A 114 0.66 4.31 -10.02
CA LEU A 114 0.22 4.16 -11.40
C LEU A 114 1.46 3.99 -12.28
N LEU A 115 1.59 2.83 -12.95
CA LEU A 115 2.77 2.50 -13.75
C LEU A 115 2.54 2.74 -15.24
N ARG A 116 1.29 2.58 -15.70
CA ARG A 116 0.88 2.83 -17.08
C ARG A 116 -0.55 3.34 -17.10
N LEU A 117 -0.86 4.29 -17.97
CA LEU A 117 -2.22 4.82 -18.15
C LEU A 117 -2.56 4.86 -19.64
N ARG A 118 -3.62 4.15 -20.06
CA ARG A 118 -4.09 4.12 -21.47
C ARG A 118 -2.99 3.84 -22.49
N GLY A 119 -2.05 2.96 -22.14
CA GLY A 119 -0.92 2.57 -23.00
C GLY A 119 0.35 3.39 -22.81
N HIS A 120 0.28 4.52 -22.13
CA HIS A 120 1.45 5.36 -21.85
C HIS A 120 2.16 4.91 -20.58
N ASP A 121 3.44 4.57 -20.72
CA ASP A 121 4.32 4.34 -19.57
C ASP A 121 4.56 5.66 -18.82
N VAL A 122 4.21 5.69 -17.53
CA VAL A 122 4.36 6.89 -16.69
C VAL A 122 5.46 6.74 -15.64
N THR A 123 6.21 5.63 -15.65
CA THR A 123 7.27 5.35 -14.67
C THR A 123 8.44 6.34 -14.77
N GLY A 124 8.62 6.99 -15.92
CA GLY A 124 9.59 8.08 -16.10
C GLY A 124 9.21 9.40 -15.40
N LEU A 125 7.97 9.54 -14.92
CA LEU A 125 7.53 10.69 -14.14
C LEU A 125 8.01 10.56 -12.68
N PRO A 126 8.29 11.69 -12.00
CA PRO A 126 8.44 11.71 -10.55
C PRO A 126 7.20 11.14 -9.86
N LEU A 127 7.37 10.56 -8.66
CA LEU A 127 6.25 9.97 -7.90
C LEU A 127 5.05 10.92 -7.77
N ARG A 128 5.28 12.20 -7.46
CA ARG A 128 4.20 13.20 -7.39
C ARG A 128 3.38 13.32 -8.69
N GLY A 129 4.03 13.15 -9.85
CA GLY A 129 3.37 13.20 -11.15
C GLY A 129 2.49 11.97 -11.38
N ARG A 130 3.00 10.78 -11.02
CA ARG A 130 2.22 9.54 -11.07
C ARG A 130 1.05 9.57 -10.10
N ARG A 131 1.27 10.13 -8.90
CA ARG A 131 0.24 10.31 -7.88
C ARG A 131 -0.88 11.24 -8.35
N ALA A 132 -0.55 12.37 -8.98
CA ALA A 132 -1.56 13.27 -9.53
C ALA A 132 -2.43 12.61 -10.61
N LEU A 133 -1.82 11.81 -11.51
CA LEU A 133 -2.57 11.03 -12.51
C LEU A 133 -3.45 9.96 -11.86
N LEU A 134 -2.95 9.29 -10.81
CA LEU A 134 -3.72 8.32 -10.05
C LEU A 134 -4.92 8.97 -9.35
N GLU A 135 -4.74 10.12 -8.72
CA GLU A 135 -5.82 10.89 -8.08
C GLU A 135 -6.89 11.29 -9.09
N GLN A 136 -6.50 11.75 -10.29
CA GLN A 136 -7.46 12.05 -11.37
C GLN A 136 -8.23 10.80 -11.83
N LEU A 137 -7.56 9.66 -11.94
CA LEU A 137 -8.20 8.39 -12.30
C LEU A 137 -9.22 7.95 -11.25
N PHE A 138 -8.95 8.20 -9.96
CA PHE A 138 -9.80 7.80 -8.84
C PHE A 138 -10.86 8.83 -8.46
N ALA A 139 -10.77 10.08 -8.91
CA ALA A 139 -11.73 11.14 -8.61
C ALA A 139 -13.21 10.80 -8.88
N PRO A 140 -13.58 10.07 -9.95
CA PRO A 140 -14.99 9.72 -10.19
C PRO A 140 -15.44 8.45 -9.43
N LEU A 141 -14.56 7.78 -8.69
CA LEU A 141 -14.89 6.51 -8.03
C LEU A 141 -15.50 6.75 -6.64
N PRO A 142 -16.35 5.83 -6.15
CA PRO A 142 -16.84 5.87 -4.78
C PRO A 142 -15.69 5.84 -3.77
N ALA A 143 -15.75 6.68 -2.73
CA ALA A 143 -14.72 6.74 -1.69
C ALA A 143 -14.58 5.44 -0.88
N ALA A 144 -15.62 4.61 -0.83
CA ALA A 144 -15.69 3.37 -0.05
C ALA A 144 -16.01 2.15 -0.95
N GLY A 145 -15.25 1.97 -2.03
CA GLY A 145 -15.36 0.82 -2.93
C GLY A 145 -14.31 -0.27 -2.68
N VAL A 146 -14.43 -1.38 -3.42
CA VAL A 146 -13.40 -2.43 -3.48
C VAL A 146 -12.08 -1.86 -4.00
N LEU A 147 -12.13 -0.96 -4.98
CA LEU A 147 -10.98 -0.21 -5.46
C LEU A 147 -10.88 1.09 -4.67
N ALA A 148 -9.77 1.27 -3.92
CA ALA A 148 -9.58 2.41 -3.04
C ALA A 148 -8.27 3.14 -3.37
N LEU A 149 -8.31 4.47 -3.34
CA LEU A 149 -7.10 5.26 -3.46
C LEU A 149 -6.29 5.14 -2.16
N GLY A 150 -5.06 4.67 -2.28
CA GLY A 150 -4.13 4.54 -1.16
C GLY A 150 -3.89 5.88 -0.47
N MET A 151 -3.84 5.85 0.86
CA MET A 151 -3.58 7.01 1.70
C MET A 151 -2.18 7.55 1.42
N HIS A 152 -2.09 8.85 1.15
CA HIS A 152 -0.85 9.53 0.83
C HIS A 152 -0.87 10.94 1.42
N THR A 153 0.26 11.40 1.95
CA THR A 153 0.44 12.79 2.39
C THR A 153 1.85 13.29 2.12
N LEU A 154 1.98 14.59 1.84
CA LEU A 154 3.27 15.30 1.82
C LEU A 154 3.53 16.06 3.14
N ASP A 155 2.52 16.11 4.01
CA ASP A 155 2.59 16.73 5.33
C ASP A 155 3.11 15.72 6.36
N GLU A 156 4.30 16.01 6.90
CA GLU A 156 4.96 15.21 7.92
C GLU A 156 4.16 15.18 9.23
N ALA A 157 3.47 16.27 9.62
CA ALA A 157 2.69 16.30 10.85
C ALA A 157 1.51 15.30 10.77
N LYS A 158 0.82 15.29 9.62
CA LYS A 158 -0.21 14.29 9.34
C LYS A 158 0.35 12.88 9.31
N ALA A 159 1.53 12.68 8.71
CA ALA A 159 2.20 11.37 8.69
C ALA A 159 2.55 10.89 10.11
N ARG A 160 3.04 11.77 10.98
CA ARG A 160 3.31 11.47 12.39
C ARG A 160 2.04 11.07 13.14
N ALA A 161 0.95 11.81 12.94
CA ALA A 161 -0.34 11.44 13.53
C ALA A 161 -0.80 10.05 13.08
N TRP A 162 -0.65 9.70 11.79
CA TRP A 162 -0.92 8.36 11.29
C TRP A 162 -0.04 7.30 11.94
N TYR A 163 1.28 7.57 11.99
CA TYR A 163 2.25 6.68 12.62
C TYR A 163 1.89 6.41 14.08
N GLU A 164 1.42 7.39 14.84
CA GLU A 164 1.07 7.25 16.25
C GLU A 164 -0.27 6.52 16.44
N THR A 165 -1.28 6.86 15.66
CA THR A 165 -2.68 6.47 15.93
C THR A 165 -3.15 5.22 15.20
N MET A 166 -2.69 4.96 13.96
CA MET A 166 -3.30 3.93 13.09
C MET A 166 -2.92 2.48 13.41
N HIS A 167 -2.03 2.27 14.38
CA HIS A 167 -1.70 0.92 14.84
C HIS A 167 -2.91 0.15 15.38
N VAL A 168 -3.90 0.85 15.94
CA VAL A 168 -5.15 0.23 16.38
C VAL A 168 -5.91 -0.38 15.20
N ALA A 169 -5.77 0.20 14.00
CA ALA A 169 -6.33 -0.33 12.76
C ALA A 169 -5.44 -1.39 12.08
N GLY A 170 -4.29 -1.74 12.68
CA GLY A 170 -3.37 -2.76 12.15
C GLY A 170 -2.30 -2.23 11.19
N VAL A 171 -2.12 -0.92 11.08
CA VAL A 171 -1.01 -0.32 10.29
C VAL A 171 0.33 -0.62 10.96
N GLU A 172 1.28 -1.18 10.21
CA GLU A 172 2.57 -1.66 10.73
C GLU A 172 3.66 -0.57 10.83
N GLY A 173 3.40 0.61 10.27
CA GLY A 173 4.34 1.71 10.22
C GLY A 173 4.07 2.65 9.05
N LEU A 174 5.12 3.32 8.58
CA LEU A 174 5.03 4.21 7.42
C LEU A 174 6.00 3.80 6.32
N VAL A 175 5.51 3.78 5.09
CA VAL A 175 6.32 3.84 3.88
C VAL A 175 6.56 5.30 3.54
N MET A 176 7.78 5.64 3.18
CA MET A 176 8.22 7.00 2.88
C MET A 176 8.96 7.01 1.57
N ASN A 177 8.50 7.80 0.62
CA ASN A 177 9.04 7.86 -0.73
C ASN A 177 9.56 9.27 -1.02
N CYS A 178 10.74 9.42 -1.63
CA CYS A 178 11.17 10.74 -2.10
C CYS A 178 10.26 11.20 -3.26
N ALA A 179 9.46 12.25 -3.04
CA ALA A 179 8.38 12.65 -3.94
C ALA A 179 8.87 13.14 -5.32
N GLY A 180 10.09 13.69 -5.37
CA GLY A 180 10.72 14.21 -6.58
C GLY A 180 11.56 13.19 -7.35
N PHE A 181 11.79 12.00 -6.80
CA PHE A 181 12.68 11.02 -7.41
C PHE A 181 12.03 10.38 -8.65
N ARG A 182 12.83 10.21 -9.72
CA ARG A 182 12.43 9.49 -10.94
C ARG A 182 12.95 8.05 -10.85
N GLY A 183 12.07 7.08 -11.08
CA GLY A 183 12.39 5.66 -10.92
C GLY A 183 12.17 5.12 -9.51
N ASP A 184 12.77 3.95 -9.22
CA ASP A 184 12.39 3.04 -8.13
C ASP A 184 13.15 3.25 -6.79
N SER A 185 13.96 4.30 -6.64
CA SER A 185 15.03 4.34 -5.64
C SER A 185 15.02 5.54 -4.70
N ALA A 186 14.01 5.61 -3.83
CA ALA A 186 14.14 6.22 -2.48
C ALA A 186 12.96 5.84 -1.55
N THR A 187 12.61 4.55 -1.47
CA THR A 187 11.54 4.07 -0.58
C THR A 187 12.11 3.57 0.74
N TRP A 188 11.71 4.21 1.83
CA TRP A 188 12.08 3.85 3.19
C TRP A 188 10.85 3.31 3.93
N PHE A 189 11.06 2.39 4.85
CA PHE A 189 10.04 1.88 5.74
C PHE A 189 10.43 2.18 7.17
N LEU A 190 9.60 2.94 7.88
CA LEU A 190 9.70 3.13 9.32
C LEU A 190 8.74 2.14 10.00
N PRO A 191 9.22 0.99 10.48
CA PRO A 191 8.38 0.06 11.21
C PRO A 191 7.97 0.68 12.53
N ARG A 192 6.77 0.33 12.98
CA ARG A 192 6.43 0.46 14.38
C ARG A 192 7.35 -0.47 15.16
N SER A 193 8.21 0.09 16.01
CA SER A 193 8.95 -0.69 16.98
C SER A 193 7.99 -1.22 18.04
N LEU A 194 7.37 -2.38 17.80
CA LEU A 194 6.80 -3.20 18.86
C LEU A 194 7.94 -4.01 19.47
N ARG A 195 8.63 -3.45 20.47
CA ARG A 195 9.34 -4.29 21.46
C ARG A 195 8.60 -4.14 22.78
N LEU A 196 7.64 -5.05 23.01
CA LEU A 196 7.35 -5.50 24.36
C LEU A 196 8.23 -6.73 24.58
N VAL A 197 9.42 -6.53 25.14
CA VAL A 197 10.14 -7.63 25.79
C VAL A 197 9.75 -7.51 27.26
N GLY A 198 8.95 -8.45 27.75
CA GLY A 198 8.72 -8.57 29.19
C GLY A 198 10.06 -8.89 29.85
N ASP A 199 10.54 -8.02 30.74
CA ASP A 199 11.78 -8.23 31.49
C ASP A 199 11.57 -9.09 32.76
N GLY A 200 10.42 -9.77 32.86
CA GLY A 200 10.08 -10.59 34.02
C GLY A 200 9.79 -9.79 35.29
N SER A 201 9.78 -8.45 35.27
CA SER A 201 9.60 -7.60 36.46
C SER A 201 8.23 -6.91 36.57
N GLY A 202 7.34 -7.11 35.58
CA GLY A 202 6.01 -6.49 35.58
C GLY A 202 5.99 -4.98 35.29
N SER A 203 7.12 -4.38 34.88
CA SER A 203 7.20 -2.97 34.48
C SER A 203 7.45 -2.83 32.97
N LEU A 204 6.60 -2.05 32.28
CA LEU A 204 6.76 -1.72 30.87
C LEU A 204 7.73 -0.53 30.72
N ARG A 205 8.87 -0.70 30.04
CA ARG A 205 9.71 0.43 29.60
C ARG A 205 9.90 0.44 28.09
N THR A 206 9.67 1.60 27.48
CA THR A 206 9.95 1.87 26.07
C THR A 206 11.45 2.09 25.87
N LEU A 207 12.13 1.16 25.18
CA LEU A 207 13.52 1.34 24.75
C LEU A 207 13.58 2.28 23.54
N ARG A 208 13.96 3.55 23.76
CA ARG A 208 14.38 4.46 22.67
C ARG A 208 15.75 4.01 22.15
N VAL A 209 15.82 3.52 20.92
CA VAL A 209 17.08 3.13 20.28
C VAL A 209 17.88 4.39 19.91
N GLY A 210 19.15 4.43 20.31
CA GLY A 210 20.08 5.55 20.12
C GLY A 210 20.28 5.97 18.66
N CYS A 211 20.37 7.29 18.48
CA CYS A 211 20.31 8.03 17.23
C CYS A 211 21.66 8.11 16.49
N ARG A 212 21.67 7.83 15.17
CA ARG A 212 22.68 8.36 14.23
C ARG A 212 21.97 8.82 12.94
N ARG A 213 21.83 10.14 12.81
CA ARG A 213 21.10 10.86 11.74
C ARG A 213 21.73 10.65 10.37
N ARG A 214 20.93 10.40 9.31
CA ARG A 214 21.40 10.39 7.91
C ARG A 214 20.43 11.07 6.94
N ARG A 215 20.98 11.78 5.95
CA ARG A 215 20.25 12.55 4.91
C ARG A 215 19.96 11.68 3.69
N CYS A 216 18.89 12.01 2.96
CA CYS A 216 18.77 11.61 1.56
C CYS A 216 19.69 12.47 0.70
N ALA A 217 20.59 11.85 -0.05
CA ALA A 217 21.35 12.55 -1.08
C ALA A 217 20.41 12.84 -2.26
N ALA A 218 20.37 14.11 -2.68
CA ALA A 218 19.77 14.49 -3.94
C ALA A 218 20.73 14.09 -5.06
N GLY A 219 20.28 13.23 -5.97
CA GLY A 219 20.90 12.96 -7.26
C GLY A 219 20.05 13.56 -8.36
#